data_AF-A0A821J2L7-F1
#
_entry.id   AF-A0A821J2L7-F1
#
_cell.length_a   1.000
_cell.length_b   1.000
_cell.length_c   1.000
_cell.angle_alpha   90.00
_cell.angle_beta   90.00
_cell.angle_gamma   90.00
#
_symmetry.space_group_name_H-M   'P 1'
#
loop_
_entity.id
_entity.type
_entity.pdbx_description
1 polymer ?
#
loop_
_entity_poly.entity_id
_entity_poly.type
_entity_poly.pdbx_seq_one_letter_code
_entity_poly.pdbx_strand_id
1 'polypeptide(L)'
;GASKKFQTVFEIHHARYQHFTHHLDKQIQDVVLKRLKDYGGTQQRLSQLLDEEQQRELEQELEEERQLERPSPAIPCEPILHEEIKRLCDMHSDIMNLNQYPNVFRPLPYAFTDTTFFNDIQSEHWHTNLWISTEFQRVIKTKGESLNPFLRPPRWILVYRNQHLIFVSALEANWLLGRLNFLYHERQFNSPSMTTLRPLVPRIKRIQSIFVNTPALTIPPLLGHANDAVPFLIPLEWLVQLFIFNGTLYFETVDEQTVYCQCLSLCPKPRMKEEEEAFEKGWIAVDGFVSNAKHRHHLKMYKVRFLNNLLPCVKQIIENRSNLHAPILSHTGSIILNSLKRI
;
A
#
# COMPACT_ATOMS: atom_id res chain seq x y z
N GLY A 1 19.71 -5.96 -54.05
CA GLY A 1 18.26 -6.22 -53.88
C GLY A 1 17.53 -5.35 -52.86
N ALA A 2 18.15 -4.32 -52.26
CA ALA A 2 17.49 -3.47 -51.24
C ALA A 2 16.97 -2.12 -51.78
N SER A 3 17.51 -1.60 -52.90
CA SER A 3 17.18 -0.24 -53.38
C SER A 3 15.79 -0.12 -54.06
N LYS A 4 15.29 -1.17 -54.74
CA LYS A 4 13.97 -1.10 -55.41
C LYS A 4 12.77 -1.09 -54.44
N LYS A 5 12.87 -1.70 -53.26
CA LYS A 5 11.76 -1.74 -52.28
C LYS A 5 11.52 -0.39 -51.59
N PHE A 6 12.56 0.39 -51.34
CA PHE A 6 12.44 1.71 -50.72
C PHE A 6 11.81 2.74 -51.67
N GLN A 7 12.12 2.66 -52.98
CA GLN A 7 11.51 3.53 -53.99
C GLN A 7 9.99 3.34 -54.06
N THR A 8 9.53 2.08 -54.05
CA THR A 8 8.10 1.75 -54.13
C THR A 8 7.33 2.17 -52.88
N VAL A 9 7.93 2.05 -51.69
CA VAL A 9 7.29 2.50 -50.43
C VAL A 9 7.19 4.03 -50.37
N PHE A 10 8.21 4.74 -50.88
CA PHE A 10 8.20 6.20 -50.96
C PHE A 10 7.13 6.71 -51.95
N GLU A 11 6.99 6.07 -53.11
CA GLU A 11 5.96 6.41 -54.10
C GLU A 11 4.54 6.13 -53.59
N ILE A 12 4.33 5.02 -52.87
CA ILE A 12 3.03 4.71 -52.23
C ILE A 12 2.69 5.73 -51.14
N HIS A 13 3.66 6.16 -50.33
CA HIS A 13 3.46 7.19 -49.31
C HIS A 13 3.20 8.56 -49.92
N HIS A 14 3.92 8.92 -50.99
CA HIS A 14 3.74 10.19 -51.68
C HIS A 14 2.39 10.26 -52.40
N ALA A 15 1.98 9.18 -53.07
CA ALA A 15 0.66 9.07 -53.70
C ALA A 15 -0.47 9.10 -52.66
N ARG A 16 -0.31 8.42 -51.51
CA ARG A 16 -1.29 8.49 -50.40
C ARG A 16 -1.36 9.88 -49.77
N TYR A 17 -0.24 10.58 -49.66
CA TYR A 17 -0.19 11.95 -49.15
C TYR A 17 -0.91 12.92 -50.10
N GLN A 18 -0.64 12.82 -51.41
CA GLN A 18 -1.30 13.63 -52.44
C GLN A 18 -2.80 13.32 -52.56
N HIS A 19 -3.22 12.07 -52.34
CA HIS A 19 -4.63 11.69 -52.39
C HIS A 19 -5.42 12.14 -51.14
N PHE A 20 -4.75 12.28 -49.99
CA PHE A 20 -5.34 12.78 -48.74
C PHE A 20 -5.43 14.32 -48.69
N THR A 21 -4.53 15.04 -49.37
CA THR A 21 -4.47 16.51 -49.30
C THR A 21 -5.53 17.25 -50.10
N HIS A 22 -6.31 16.60 -50.97
CA HIS A 22 -7.22 17.33 -51.86
C HIS A 22 -8.68 17.45 -51.40
N HIS A 23 -9.07 16.92 -50.22
CA HIS A 23 -10.48 16.97 -49.80
C HIS A 23 -10.74 17.11 -48.27
N LEU A 24 -9.83 17.71 -47.50
CA LEU A 24 -10.07 17.94 -46.06
C LEU A 24 -9.40 19.23 -45.54
N ASP A 25 -9.56 20.33 -46.29
CA ASP A 25 -8.56 21.40 -46.34
C ASP A 25 -9.03 22.79 -45.88
N LYS A 26 -9.68 22.90 -44.72
CA LYS A 26 -9.70 24.18 -43.97
C LYS A 26 -10.16 24.02 -42.53
N GLN A 27 -11.23 23.26 -42.33
CA GLN A 27 -11.82 23.08 -40.99
C GLN A 27 -10.88 22.35 -40.03
N ILE A 28 -10.13 21.36 -40.48
CA ILE A 28 -9.17 20.65 -39.61
C ILE A 28 -7.97 21.53 -39.30
N GLN A 29 -7.46 22.27 -40.29
CA GLN A 29 -6.38 23.23 -40.06
C GLN A 29 -6.81 24.33 -39.08
N ASP A 30 -8.04 24.86 -39.22
CA ASP A 30 -8.59 25.85 -38.31
C ASP A 30 -8.80 25.28 -36.90
N VAL A 31 -9.25 24.04 -36.76
CA VAL A 31 -9.39 23.37 -35.45
C VAL A 31 -8.04 23.11 -34.79
N VAL A 32 -7.03 22.70 -35.56
CA VAL A 32 -5.67 22.49 -35.05
C VAL A 32 -5.02 23.82 -34.67
N LEU A 33 -5.16 24.86 -35.49
CA LEU A 33 -4.68 26.21 -35.18
C LEU A 33 -5.40 26.83 -33.97
N LYS A 34 -6.71 26.58 -33.84
CA LYS A 34 -7.49 27.00 -32.67
C LYS A 34 -7.01 26.26 -31.41
N ARG A 35 -6.81 24.95 -31.46
CA ARG A 35 -6.21 24.19 -30.34
C ARG A 35 -4.79 24.67 -30.01
N LEU A 36 -3.97 24.95 -31.01
CA LEU A 36 -2.62 25.48 -30.77
C LEU A 36 -2.64 26.90 -30.19
N LYS A 37 -3.67 27.71 -30.45
CA LYS A 37 -3.85 29.00 -29.76
C LYS A 37 -4.45 28.85 -28.37
N ASP A 38 -5.40 27.94 -28.17
CA ASP A 38 -6.05 27.68 -26.88
C ASP A 38 -5.07 27.03 -25.87
N TYR A 39 -4.13 26.21 -26.36
CA TYR A 39 -3.18 25.44 -25.53
C TYR A 39 -1.71 25.82 -25.72
N GLY A 40 -1.34 26.54 -26.78
CA GLY A 40 0.02 27.08 -27.00
C GLY A 40 0.27 28.41 -26.29
N GLY A 41 -0.43 28.63 -25.18
CA GLY A 41 -0.26 29.77 -24.29
C GLY A 41 0.76 29.46 -23.18
N THR A 42 1.91 30.10 -23.33
CA THR A 42 2.96 30.35 -22.34
C THR A 42 3.88 29.17 -22.01
N GLN A 43 5.15 29.35 -22.36
CA GLN A 43 6.32 28.57 -21.91
C GLN A 43 6.33 28.26 -20.39
N GLN A 44 5.60 29.06 -19.59
CA GLN A 44 5.34 28.86 -18.16
C GLN A 44 4.51 27.61 -17.81
N ARG A 45 3.68 27.07 -18.71
CA ARG A 45 2.91 25.83 -18.44
C ARG A 45 3.68 24.55 -18.75
N LEU A 46 4.61 24.60 -19.71
CA LEU A 46 5.52 23.47 -19.95
C LEU A 46 6.48 23.26 -18.78
N SER A 47 6.81 24.33 -18.03
CA SER A 47 7.51 24.27 -16.74
C SER A 47 6.76 23.47 -15.66
N GLN A 48 5.43 23.29 -15.79
CA GLN A 48 4.61 22.50 -14.87
C GLN A 48 4.41 21.05 -15.34
N LEU A 49 4.82 20.72 -16.57
CA LEU A 49 4.76 19.39 -17.17
C LEU A 49 6.13 18.71 -17.24
N LEU A 50 7.18 19.40 -16.79
CA LEU A 50 8.54 18.89 -16.75
C LEU A 50 8.73 17.95 -15.54
N ASP A 51 8.85 16.68 -15.92
CA ASP A 51 9.66 15.60 -15.34
C ASP A 51 9.49 15.25 -13.85
N GLU A 52 9.08 14.00 -13.63
CA GLU A 52 9.34 13.29 -12.36
C GLU A 52 10.82 13.43 -11.93
N GLU A 53 11.76 13.56 -12.88
CA GLU A 53 13.18 13.87 -12.62
C GLU A 53 13.41 15.29 -12.08
N GLN A 54 12.70 16.32 -12.54
CA GLN A 54 12.80 17.67 -11.96
C GLN A 54 12.04 17.81 -10.64
N GLN A 55 10.96 17.02 -10.42
CA GLN A 55 10.36 16.88 -9.09
C GLN A 55 11.31 16.16 -8.10
N ARG A 56 12.13 15.23 -8.59
CA ARG A 56 13.20 14.58 -7.82
C ARG A 56 14.33 15.54 -7.45
N GLU A 57 14.59 16.56 -8.26
CA GLU A 57 15.57 17.63 -7.96
C GLU A 57 15.02 18.68 -6.97
N LEU A 58 13.70 18.91 -6.95
CA LEU A 58 13.06 19.90 -6.07
C LEU A 58 12.70 19.35 -4.68
N GLU A 59 12.42 18.05 -4.60
CA GLU A 59 12.49 17.33 -3.33
C GLU A 59 13.96 17.23 -2.97
N GLN A 60 14.43 18.14 -2.13
CA GLN A 60 15.74 18.03 -1.50
C GLN A 60 15.71 16.77 -0.62
N GLU A 61 15.90 15.60 -1.23
CA GLU A 61 16.21 14.35 -0.54
C GLU A 61 17.56 14.64 0.10
N LEU A 62 17.52 15.05 1.38
CA LEU A 62 18.68 15.10 2.25
C LEU A 62 19.09 13.62 2.44
N GLU A 63 19.71 13.05 1.41
CA GLU A 63 20.37 11.74 1.43
C GLU A 63 21.53 11.90 2.40
N GLU A 64 21.24 11.77 3.69
CA GLU A 64 22.28 11.46 4.66
C GLU A 64 22.89 10.13 4.22
N GLU A 65 24.11 10.15 3.69
CA GLU A 65 24.93 8.95 3.46
C GLU A 65 25.17 8.27 4.81
N ARG A 66 24.23 7.42 5.20
CA ARG A 66 24.39 6.58 6.38
C ARG A 66 25.15 5.34 5.98
N GLN A 67 26.28 5.13 6.63
CA GLN A 67 26.93 3.83 6.64
C GLN A 67 26.05 2.86 7.44
N LEU A 68 25.08 2.25 6.75
CA LEU A 68 24.31 1.14 7.29
C LEU A 68 25.15 -0.13 7.17
N GLU A 69 25.49 -0.74 8.31
CA GLU A 69 26.02 -2.10 8.33
C GLU A 69 24.96 -3.04 7.74
N ARG A 70 25.27 -3.65 6.59
CA ARG A 70 24.40 -4.65 6.00
C ARG A 70 24.39 -5.89 6.90
N PRO A 71 23.23 -6.53 7.08
CA PRO A 71 23.18 -7.78 7.83
C PRO A 71 24.08 -8.82 7.16
N SER A 72 24.55 -9.77 7.97
CA SER A 72 25.40 -10.86 7.46
C SER A 72 24.70 -11.64 6.34
N PRO A 73 25.45 -12.17 5.35
CA PRO A 73 24.87 -12.92 4.25
C PRO A 73 24.03 -14.10 4.74
N ALA A 74 22.73 -14.07 4.46
CA ALA A 74 21.79 -15.11 4.84
C ALA A 74 21.47 -16.05 3.67
N ILE A 75 21.16 -17.31 3.98
CA ILE A 75 20.79 -18.32 2.98
C ILE A 75 19.27 -18.20 2.73
N PRO A 76 18.82 -17.96 1.49
CA PRO A 76 17.39 -17.89 1.19
C PRO A 76 16.72 -19.24 1.40
N CYS A 77 15.45 -19.21 1.80
CA CYS A 77 14.61 -20.40 1.78
C CYS A 77 14.16 -20.74 0.36
N GLU A 78 13.98 -22.02 0.07
CA GLU A 78 13.36 -22.44 -1.17
C GLU A 78 11.86 -22.11 -1.12
N PRO A 79 11.32 -21.39 -2.11
CA PRO A 79 9.92 -21.01 -2.09
C PRO A 79 9.04 -22.16 -2.58
N ILE A 80 7.87 -22.32 -1.97
CA ILE A 80 6.92 -23.40 -2.25
C ILE A 80 5.58 -22.77 -2.61
N LEU A 81 4.93 -23.22 -3.68
CA LEU A 81 3.55 -22.82 -3.95
C LEU A 81 2.58 -23.86 -3.40
N HIS A 82 1.94 -23.57 -2.28
CA HIS A 82 0.95 -24.45 -1.66
C HIS A 82 -0.32 -24.61 -2.51
N GLU A 83 -0.91 -25.81 -2.51
CA GLU A 83 -2.18 -26.09 -3.23
C GLU A 83 -3.35 -25.30 -2.63
N GLU A 84 -3.33 -25.05 -1.32
CA GLU A 84 -4.34 -24.25 -0.63
C GLU A 84 -4.41 -22.82 -1.16
N ILE A 85 -3.28 -22.21 -1.54
CA ILE A 85 -3.23 -20.89 -2.19
C ILE A 85 -3.97 -20.95 -3.53
N LYS A 86 -3.79 -22.04 -4.29
CA LYS A 86 -4.46 -22.24 -5.57
C LYS A 86 -5.98 -22.38 -5.41
N ARG A 87 -6.40 -23.05 -4.34
CA ARG A 87 -7.82 -23.22 -3.99
C ARG A 87 -8.52 -21.92 -3.62
N LEU A 88 -7.80 -20.87 -3.20
CA LEU A 88 -8.41 -19.55 -2.94
C LEU A 88 -8.98 -18.87 -4.21
N CYS A 89 -8.54 -19.31 -5.39
CA CYS A 89 -9.09 -18.88 -6.68
C CYS A 89 -10.36 -19.64 -7.08
N ASP A 90 -10.74 -20.71 -6.38
CA ASP A 90 -11.95 -21.46 -6.68
C ASP A 90 -13.19 -20.71 -6.16
N MET A 91 -13.88 -20.06 -7.08
CA MET A 91 -15.08 -19.26 -6.79
C MET A 91 -16.35 -20.09 -6.59
N HIS A 92 -16.33 -21.38 -6.96
CA HIS A 92 -17.49 -22.27 -6.87
C HIS A 92 -17.50 -23.09 -5.59
N SER A 93 -16.34 -23.29 -4.98
CA SER A 93 -16.21 -23.94 -3.67
C SER A 93 -16.67 -23.05 -2.51
N ASP A 94 -17.07 -23.71 -1.41
CA ASP A 94 -17.33 -23.05 -0.13
C ASP A 94 -16.10 -22.30 0.37
N ILE A 95 -16.34 -21.27 1.19
CA ILE A 95 -15.28 -20.46 1.77
C ILE A 95 -14.38 -21.34 2.63
N MET A 96 -13.09 -21.40 2.29
CA MET A 96 -12.09 -22.16 3.02
C MET A 96 -11.89 -21.54 4.39
N ASN A 97 -12.01 -22.36 5.44
CA ASN A 97 -11.60 -21.96 6.79
C ASN A 97 -10.07 -22.00 6.90
N LEU A 98 -9.44 -20.82 6.87
CA LEU A 98 -7.98 -20.67 6.90
C LEU A 98 -7.34 -21.31 8.15
N ASN A 99 -8.05 -21.37 9.28
CA ASN A 99 -7.56 -22.00 10.52
C ASN A 99 -7.30 -23.50 10.38
N GLN A 100 -7.93 -24.18 9.40
CA GLN A 100 -7.72 -25.62 9.17
C GLN A 100 -6.38 -25.92 8.49
N TYR A 101 -5.69 -24.90 7.97
CA TYR A 101 -4.42 -25.04 7.25
C TYR A 101 -3.31 -24.19 7.89
N PRO A 102 -2.95 -24.42 9.17
CA PRO A 102 -1.96 -23.61 9.91
C PRO A 102 -0.54 -23.68 9.33
N ASN A 103 -0.27 -24.68 8.49
CA ASN A 103 1.00 -24.84 7.76
C ASN A 103 1.10 -23.92 6.54
N VAL A 104 -0.02 -23.34 6.10
CA VAL A 104 -0.09 -22.45 4.93
C VAL A 104 -0.50 -21.04 5.33
N PHE A 105 -1.47 -20.90 6.22
CA PHE A 105 -1.99 -19.61 6.65
C PHE A 105 -1.73 -19.38 8.13
N ARG A 106 -1.31 -18.16 8.47
CA ARG A 106 -1.17 -17.71 9.85
C ARG A 106 -1.78 -16.32 10.03
N PRO A 107 -2.25 -15.97 11.23
CA PRO A 107 -2.63 -14.59 11.54
C PRO A 107 -1.48 -13.62 11.27
N LEU A 108 -1.79 -12.39 10.87
CA LEU A 108 -0.81 -11.35 10.50
C LEU A 108 0.37 -11.17 11.49
N PRO A 109 0.17 -11.18 12.83
CA PRO A 109 1.27 -11.01 13.80
C PRO A 109 2.41 -12.02 13.65
N TYR A 110 2.12 -13.21 13.11
CA TYR A 110 3.13 -14.24 12.88
C TYR A 110 4.15 -13.84 11.80
N ALA A 111 3.91 -12.78 11.03
CA ALA A 111 4.93 -12.17 10.18
C ALA A 111 6.16 -11.69 10.96
N PHE A 112 5.99 -11.40 12.26
CA PHE A 112 7.05 -10.97 13.15
C PHE A 112 7.69 -12.13 13.94
N THR A 113 7.35 -13.39 13.65
CA THR A 113 8.01 -14.54 14.31
C THR A 113 9.53 -14.45 14.07
N ASP A 114 10.32 -14.79 15.09
CA ASP A 114 11.80 -14.72 15.09
C ASP A 114 12.38 -13.29 14.91
N THR A 115 11.55 -12.26 15.08
CA THR A 115 11.98 -10.86 15.22
C THR A 115 11.95 -10.45 16.69
N THR A 116 12.64 -9.37 17.02
CA THR A 116 12.56 -8.80 18.37
C THR A 116 11.18 -8.20 18.68
N PHE A 117 10.35 -7.96 17.67
CA PHE A 117 9.04 -7.32 17.81
C PHE A 117 7.95 -8.28 18.29
N PHE A 118 8.14 -9.59 18.14
CA PHE A 118 7.06 -10.56 18.29
C PHE A 118 6.35 -10.49 19.64
N ASN A 119 7.12 -10.31 20.72
CA ASN A 119 6.58 -10.22 22.07
C ASN A 119 5.84 -8.91 22.34
N ASP A 120 6.20 -7.84 21.62
CA ASP A 120 5.66 -6.50 21.83
C ASP A 120 4.43 -6.21 20.95
N ILE A 121 4.22 -6.97 19.86
CA ILE A 121 3.20 -6.68 18.83
C ILE A 121 1.75 -6.96 19.28
N GLN A 122 1.55 -7.46 20.51
CA GLN A 122 0.24 -7.82 21.09
C GLN A 122 -0.65 -8.63 20.12
N SER A 123 -0.21 -9.84 19.78
CA SER A 123 -0.77 -10.67 18.70
C SER A 123 -2.30 -10.81 18.70
N GLU A 124 -2.93 -10.84 19.87
CA GLU A 124 -4.37 -10.98 20.09
C GLU A 124 -5.20 -9.73 19.73
N HIS A 125 -4.55 -8.58 19.55
CA HIS A 125 -5.22 -7.30 19.27
C HIS A 125 -5.31 -6.96 17.78
N TRP A 126 -4.65 -7.76 16.93
CA TRP A 126 -4.77 -7.65 15.48
C TRP A 126 -6.11 -8.19 15.00
N HIS A 127 -6.61 -7.65 13.89
CA HIS A 127 -7.90 -8.03 13.36
C HIS A 127 -7.88 -9.49 12.86
N THR A 128 -8.88 -10.29 13.24
CA THR A 128 -8.99 -11.74 12.97
C THR A 128 -9.03 -12.10 11.48
N ASN A 129 -9.29 -11.11 10.63
CA ASN A 129 -9.38 -11.26 9.19
C ASN A 129 -8.08 -10.89 8.46
N LEU A 130 -7.01 -10.57 9.19
CA LEU A 130 -5.69 -10.30 8.65
C LEU A 130 -4.79 -11.53 8.78
N TRP A 131 -4.31 -11.99 7.64
CA TRP A 131 -3.59 -13.25 7.49
C TRP A 131 -2.33 -13.04 6.66
N ILE A 132 -1.41 -14.00 6.76
CA ILE A 132 -0.23 -14.14 5.94
C ILE A 132 -0.14 -15.58 5.42
N SER A 133 0.48 -15.78 4.27
CA SER A 133 0.97 -17.10 3.89
C SER A 133 2.26 -17.40 4.66
N THR A 134 2.53 -18.68 4.92
CA THR A 134 3.81 -19.10 5.52
C THR A 134 5.00 -18.78 4.62
N GLU A 135 4.79 -18.77 3.30
CA GLU A 135 5.78 -18.33 2.32
C GLU A 135 6.05 -16.83 2.36
N PHE A 136 5.08 -16.02 2.78
CA PHE A 136 5.29 -14.59 3.02
C PHE A 136 6.28 -14.38 4.17
N GLN A 137 6.12 -15.14 5.27
CA GLN A 137 7.01 -15.11 6.43
C GLN A 137 8.40 -15.72 6.12
N ARG A 138 8.46 -16.84 5.39
CA ARG A 138 9.70 -17.59 5.17
C ARG A 138 10.58 -16.93 4.11
N VAL A 139 11.53 -16.10 4.56
CA VAL A 139 12.49 -15.40 3.67
C VAL A 139 13.86 -16.09 3.66
N ILE A 140 14.42 -16.36 4.84
CA ILE A 140 15.77 -16.92 5.01
C ILE A 140 15.78 -18.09 5.99
N LYS A 141 16.81 -18.92 5.91
CA LYS A 141 17.06 -20.00 6.88
C LYS A 141 17.65 -19.38 8.16
N THR A 142 16.89 -19.38 9.25
CA THR A 142 17.29 -18.80 10.54
C THR A 142 18.45 -19.58 11.14
N LYS A 143 19.61 -18.92 11.31
CA LYS A 143 20.78 -19.44 12.03
C LYS A 143 21.02 -18.71 13.36
N GLY A 144 19.94 -18.40 14.09
CA GLY A 144 20.02 -17.72 15.38
C GLY A 144 20.16 -16.20 15.34
N GLU A 145 20.11 -15.58 14.16
CA GLU A 145 20.07 -14.12 13.97
C GLU A 145 18.64 -13.60 13.95
N SER A 146 18.44 -12.37 14.43
CA SER A 146 17.14 -11.69 14.40
C SER A 146 16.68 -11.43 12.97
N LEU A 147 15.42 -11.77 12.66
CA LEU A 147 14.84 -11.53 11.34
C LEU A 147 14.43 -10.07 11.09
N ASN A 148 14.69 -9.14 12.01
CA ASN A 148 14.29 -7.73 11.85
C ASN A 148 14.67 -7.12 10.49
N PRO A 149 15.93 -7.25 10.00
CA PRO A 149 16.34 -6.65 8.73
C PRO A 149 15.81 -7.40 7.50
N PHE A 150 15.29 -8.62 7.72
CA PHE A 150 14.81 -9.52 6.68
C PHE A 150 13.28 -9.54 6.58
N LEU A 151 12.60 -8.65 7.31
CA LEU A 151 11.15 -8.48 7.22
C LEU A 151 10.74 -8.18 5.78
N ARG A 152 9.95 -9.08 5.19
CA ARG A 152 9.49 -8.93 3.82
C ARG A 152 8.57 -7.70 3.68
N PRO A 153 8.80 -6.81 2.69
CA PRO A 153 7.87 -5.73 2.38
C PRO A 153 6.52 -6.30 1.92
N PRO A 154 5.40 -5.90 2.54
CA PRO A 154 4.10 -6.50 2.27
C PRO A 154 3.42 -5.82 1.08
N ARG A 155 3.82 -6.23 -0.13
CA ARG A 155 3.43 -5.60 -1.40
C ARG A 155 2.14 -6.13 -2.01
N TRP A 156 1.76 -7.35 -1.68
CA TRP A 156 0.65 -8.05 -2.33
C TRP A 156 -0.32 -8.57 -1.29
N ILE A 157 -1.59 -8.16 -1.41
CA ILE A 157 -2.70 -8.64 -0.60
C ILE A 157 -3.68 -9.39 -1.50
N LEU A 158 -3.99 -10.62 -1.13
CA LEU A 158 -5.16 -11.32 -1.62
C LEU A 158 -6.36 -10.96 -0.73
N VAL A 159 -7.35 -10.29 -1.29
CA VAL A 159 -8.66 -10.10 -0.67
C VAL A 159 -9.49 -11.32 -1.00
N TYR A 160 -9.55 -12.29 -0.10
CA TYR A 160 -10.29 -13.54 -0.29
C TYR A 160 -11.76 -13.34 0.09
N ARG A 161 -12.63 -13.49 -0.91
CA ARG A 161 -14.10 -13.41 -0.79
C ARG A 161 -14.62 -12.16 -0.07
N ASN A 162 -13.92 -11.03 -0.15
CA ASN A 162 -14.22 -9.79 0.59
C ASN A 162 -14.28 -9.98 2.14
N GLN A 163 -13.72 -11.08 2.66
CA GLN A 163 -13.77 -11.44 4.07
C GLN A 163 -12.39 -11.44 4.70
N HIS A 164 -11.37 -11.93 3.99
CA HIS A 164 -10.02 -12.06 4.55
C HIS A 164 -8.99 -11.30 3.71
N LEU A 165 -8.03 -10.67 4.37
CA LEU A 165 -6.85 -10.10 3.73
C LEU A 165 -5.67 -11.01 4.01
N ILE A 166 -5.05 -11.55 2.96
CA ILE A 166 -3.94 -12.49 3.06
C ILE A 166 -2.73 -11.88 2.38
N PHE A 167 -1.68 -11.60 3.14
CA PHE A 167 -0.39 -11.22 2.57
C PHE A 167 0.29 -12.44 1.95
N VAL A 168 0.71 -12.30 0.70
CA VAL A 168 1.32 -13.39 -0.07
C VAL A 168 2.72 -13.02 -0.53
N SER A 169 3.55 -14.04 -0.74
CA SER A 169 4.87 -13.89 -1.36
C SER A 169 4.79 -13.43 -2.81
N ALA A 170 5.90 -12.93 -3.35
CA ALA A 170 5.96 -12.56 -4.77
C ALA A 170 5.73 -13.76 -5.71
N LEU A 171 6.17 -14.96 -5.33
CA LEU A 171 5.93 -16.19 -6.09
C LEU A 171 4.43 -16.51 -6.15
N GLU A 172 3.77 -16.53 -4.98
CA GLU A 172 2.33 -16.78 -4.89
C GLU A 172 1.54 -15.70 -5.63
N ALA A 173 1.89 -14.42 -5.45
CA ALA A 173 1.26 -13.31 -6.16
C ALA A 173 1.36 -13.44 -7.69
N ASN A 174 2.53 -13.83 -8.21
CA ASN A 174 2.73 -14.03 -9.64
C ASN A 174 1.84 -15.16 -10.20
N TRP A 175 1.71 -16.28 -9.46
CA TRP A 175 0.82 -17.36 -9.85
C TRP A 175 -0.66 -16.93 -9.78
N LEU A 176 -1.06 -16.27 -8.67
CA LEU A 176 -2.41 -15.77 -8.45
C LEU A 176 -2.83 -14.76 -9.52
N LEU A 177 -1.93 -13.86 -9.92
CA LEU A 177 -2.12 -12.91 -11.00
C LEU A 177 -2.54 -13.62 -12.29
N GLY A 178 -1.77 -14.63 -12.72
CA GLY A 178 -2.08 -15.40 -13.92
C GLY A 178 -3.40 -16.16 -13.82
N ARG A 179 -3.64 -16.81 -12.67
CA ARG A 179 -4.87 -17.61 -12.47
C ARG A 179 -6.13 -16.75 -12.41
N LEU A 180 -6.12 -15.67 -11.65
CA LEU A 180 -7.26 -14.76 -11.53
C LEU A 180 -7.56 -14.09 -12.87
N ASN A 181 -6.53 -13.69 -13.62
CA ASN A 181 -6.73 -13.10 -14.95
C ASN A 181 -7.31 -14.12 -15.95
N PHE A 182 -6.84 -15.37 -15.92
CA PHE A 182 -7.41 -16.45 -16.73
C PHE A 182 -8.91 -16.65 -16.44
N LEU A 183 -9.28 -16.81 -15.16
CA LEU A 183 -10.67 -16.99 -14.75
C LEU A 183 -11.58 -15.80 -15.16
N TYR A 184 -10.99 -14.61 -15.28
CA TYR A 184 -11.69 -13.38 -15.62
C TYR A 184 -12.07 -13.36 -17.09
N HIS A 185 -11.12 -13.71 -17.96
CA HIS A 185 -11.38 -13.84 -19.38
C HIS A 185 -12.35 -14.98 -19.71
N GLU A 186 -12.35 -16.07 -18.92
CA GLU A 186 -13.29 -17.18 -19.05
C GLU A 186 -14.70 -16.89 -18.49
N ARG A 187 -14.97 -15.66 -18.01
CA ARG A 187 -16.25 -15.24 -17.42
C ARG A 187 -16.72 -16.12 -16.25
N GLN A 188 -15.78 -16.68 -15.49
CA GLN A 188 -16.08 -17.50 -14.31
C GLN A 188 -16.30 -16.66 -13.03
N PHE A 189 -16.31 -15.32 -13.16
CA PHE A 189 -16.59 -14.38 -12.09
C PHE A 189 -18.02 -13.86 -12.16
N ASN A 190 -18.98 -14.66 -11.68
CA ASN A 190 -20.40 -14.28 -11.62
C ASN A 190 -20.91 -14.08 -10.18
N SER A 191 -20.01 -13.98 -9.19
CA SER A 191 -20.38 -13.93 -7.77
C SER A 191 -19.96 -12.61 -7.10
N PRO A 192 -20.79 -12.07 -6.19
CA PRO A 192 -20.50 -10.82 -5.46
C PRO A 192 -19.34 -10.95 -4.46
N SER A 193 -18.99 -12.17 -4.04
CA SER A 193 -17.86 -12.46 -3.16
C SER A 193 -16.65 -12.90 -3.98
N MET A 194 -15.99 -11.92 -4.60
CA MET A 194 -14.86 -12.16 -5.49
C MET A 194 -13.54 -12.17 -4.71
N THR A 195 -12.66 -13.13 -5.02
CA THR A 195 -11.27 -13.05 -4.58
C THR A 195 -10.49 -12.15 -5.53
N THR A 196 -9.79 -11.17 -4.98
CA THR A 196 -8.99 -10.23 -5.78
C THR A 196 -7.58 -10.09 -5.22
N LEU A 197 -6.58 -10.01 -6.10
CA LEU A 197 -5.21 -9.66 -5.75
C LEU A 197 -5.03 -8.15 -5.90
N ARG A 198 -4.47 -7.49 -4.88
CA ARG A 198 -4.32 -6.03 -4.82
C ARG A 198 -2.90 -5.65 -4.40
N PRO A 199 -2.27 -4.67 -5.08
CA PRO A 199 -1.01 -4.11 -4.63
C PRO A 199 -1.22 -3.24 -3.38
N LEU A 200 -0.21 -3.20 -2.53
CA LEU A 200 -0.15 -2.35 -1.34
C LEU A 200 1.20 -1.65 -1.28
N VAL A 201 1.16 -0.35 -1.03
CA VAL A 201 2.37 0.48 -0.91
C VAL A 201 2.23 1.37 0.33
N PRO A 202 3.25 1.49 1.20
CA PRO A 202 3.23 2.48 2.28
C PRO A 202 3.23 3.90 1.72
N ARG A 203 2.50 4.83 2.34
CA ARG A 203 2.66 6.26 2.02
C ARG A 203 3.91 6.78 2.72
N ILE A 204 5.03 6.80 1.99
CA ILE A 204 6.30 7.40 2.42
C ILE A 204 6.35 8.87 2.03
N LYS A 205 5.65 9.26 0.96
CA LYS A 205 5.47 10.66 0.53
C LYS A 205 4.01 11.10 0.69
N ARG A 206 3.76 12.41 0.83
CA ARG A 206 2.42 12.98 1.12
C ARG A 206 1.40 12.73 0.01
N ILE A 207 1.83 12.76 -1.25
CA ILE A 207 0.97 12.58 -2.43
C ILE A 207 0.85 11.12 -2.90
N GLN A 208 1.46 10.19 -2.16
CA GLN A 208 1.52 8.78 -2.54
C GLN A 208 0.21 8.04 -2.20
N SER A 209 -0.32 7.28 -3.15
CA SER A 209 -1.45 6.38 -2.91
C SER A 209 -0.98 5.03 -2.36
N ILE A 210 -1.82 4.37 -1.56
CA ILE A 210 -1.58 3.02 -1.03
C ILE A 210 -1.97 1.89 -1.99
N PHE A 211 -2.63 2.22 -3.11
CA PHE A 211 -3.12 1.34 -4.18
C PHE A 211 -4.13 0.24 -3.82
N VAL A 212 -4.23 -0.17 -2.56
CA VAL A 212 -5.01 -1.35 -2.13
C VAL A 212 -6.53 -1.23 -2.37
N ASN A 213 -7.05 -0.01 -2.49
CA ASN A 213 -8.45 0.27 -2.79
C ASN A 213 -8.63 0.89 -4.18
N THR A 214 -7.61 0.85 -5.05
CA THR A 214 -7.69 1.38 -6.42
C THR A 214 -8.27 0.33 -7.37
N PRO A 215 -9.51 0.50 -7.88
CA PRO A 215 -10.19 -0.53 -8.66
C PRO A 215 -9.45 -0.93 -9.95
N ALA A 216 -8.78 0.04 -10.58
CA ALA A 216 -7.99 -0.16 -11.80
C ALA A 216 -6.73 -1.01 -11.59
N LEU A 217 -6.21 -1.08 -10.36
CA LEU A 217 -5.01 -1.84 -9.99
C LEU A 217 -5.35 -3.19 -9.34
N THR A 218 -6.63 -3.48 -9.18
CA THR A 218 -7.12 -4.75 -8.64
C THR A 218 -7.09 -5.82 -9.72
N ILE A 219 -6.74 -7.06 -9.36
CA ILE A 219 -6.78 -8.21 -10.26
C ILE A 219 -7.82 -9.22 -9.75
N PRO A 220 -8.83 -9.59 -10.55
CA PRO A 220 -9.16 -8.96 -11.83
C PRO A 220 -9.64 -7.51 -11.66
N PRO A 221 -9.55 -6.66 -12.72
CA PRO A 221 -10.01 -5.29 -12.66
C PRO A 221 -11.51 -5.21 -12.33
N LEU A 222 -11.87 -4.30 -11.41
CA LEU A 222 -13.27 -4.09 -11.01
C LEU A 222 -14.01 -3.06 -11.89
N LEU A 223 -13.43 -2.71 -13.04
CA LEU A 223 -13.98 -1.69 -13.93
C LEU A 223 -14.99 -2.33 -14.89
N GLY A 224 -16.29 -1.99 -14.75
CA GLY A 224 -17.24 -2.13 -15.85
C GLY A 224 -18.03 -3.45 -15.95
N HIS A 225 -18.36 -4.14 -14.86
CA HIS A 225 -19.44 -5.13 -14.93
C HIS A 225 -20.81 -4.44 -14.90
N ALA A 226 -21.68 -4.83 -15.84
CA ALA A 226 -23.04 -4.33 -16.03
C ALA A 226 -24.03 -4.66 -14.89
N ASN A 227 -23.53 -5.14 -13.76
CA ASN A 227 -24.28 -5.41 -12.56
C ASN A 227 -23.75 -4.43 -11.50
N ASP A 228 -24.63 -3.65 -10.86
CA ASP A 228 -24.39 -2.60 -9.86
C ASP A 228 -23.60 -3.02 -8.58
N ALA A 229 -22.65 -3.96 -8.68
CA ALA A 229 -21.84 -4.45 -7.60
C ALA A 229 -20.81 -3.40 -7.19
N VAL A 230 -21.05 -2.78 -6.04
CA VAL A 230 -20.11 -1.85 -5.39
C VAL A 230 -18.80 -2.59 -5.09
N PRO A 231 -17.63 -2.06 -5.50
CA PRO A 231 -16.35 -2.69 -5.22
C PRO A 231 -16.13 -2.76 -3.70
N PHE A 232 -15.64 -3.91 -3.22
CA PHE A 232 -15.31 -4.05 -1.81
C PHE A 232 -14.11 -3.16 -1.47
N LEU A 233 -14.37 -2.14 -0.65
CA LEU A 233 -13.35 -1.29 -0.05
C LEU A 233 -12.96 -1.87 1.31
N ILE A 234 -11.65 -1.94 1.56
CA ILE A 234 -11.15 -2.41 2.86
C ILE A 234 -11.58 -1.41 3.94
N PRO A 235 -12.25 -1.87 5.02
CA PRO A 235 -12.67 -1.00 6.12
C PRO A 235 -11.50 -0.24 6.75
N LEU A 236 -11.75 1.00 7.17
CA LEU A 236 -10.72 1.88 7.75
C LEU A 236 -10.02 1.24 8.96
N GLU A 237 -10.75 0.49 9.79
CA GLU A 237 -10.18 -0.22 10.95
C GLU A 237 -9.14 -1.27 10.56
N TRP A 238 -9.26 -1.86 9.36
CA TRP A 238 -8.29 -2.82 8.84
C TRP A 238 -7.12 -2.07 8.22
N LEU A 239 -7.40 -1.02 7.43
CA LEU A 239 -6.38 -0.18 6.79
C LEU A 239 -5.37 0.38 7.80
N VAL A 240 -5.82 0.88 8.97
CA VAL A 240 -4.89 1.42 9.97
C VAL A 240 -3.94 0.36 10.53
N GLN A 241 -4.38 -0.89 10.65
CA GLN A 241 -3.48 -1.98 11.03
C GLN A 241 -2.51 -2.31 9.90
N LEU A 242 -2.95 -2.20 8.64
CA LEU A 242 -2.03 -2.29 7.50
C LEU A 242 -1.02 -1.15 7.48
N PHE A 243 -1.39 0.07 7.89
CA PHE A 243 -0.48 1.22 7.99
C PHE A 243 0.60 0.99 9.04
N ILE A 244 0.21 0.47 10.21
CA ILE A 244 1.13 0.04 11.26
C ILE A 244 2.07 -1.05 10.71
N PHE A 245 1.51 -2.09 10.09
CA PHE A 245 2.27 -3.21 9.57
C PHE A 245 3.25 -2.82 8.46
N ASN A 246 2.89 -1.85 7.60
CA ASN A 246 3.71 -1.37 6.49
C ASN A 246 4.75 -0.32 6.88
N GLY A 247 4.61 0.33 8.03
CA GLY A 247 5.42 1.50 8.36
C GLY A 247 5.05 2.74 7.54
N THR A 248 3.75 3.01 7.36
CA THR A 248 3.26 4.23 6.66
C THR A 248 3.61 5.51 7.43
N LEU A 249 4.08 6.55 6.72
CA LEU A 249 4.48 7.84 7.30
C LEU A 249 3.42 8.94 7.14
N TYR A 250 2.62 8.87 6.08
CA TYR A 250 1.61 9.88 5.74
C TYR A 250 0.20 9.30 5.67
N PHE A 251 -0.78 10.14 5.97
CA PHE A 251 -2.20 9.84 5.88
C PHE A 251 -2.86 10.80 4.91
N GLU A 252 -3.83 10.31 4.16
CA GLU A 252 -4.56 11.08 3.16
C GLU A 252 -5.63 11.95 3.81
N THR A 253 -6.27 11.42 4.86
CA THR A 253 -7.35 12.12 5.59
C THR A 253 -7.04 12.25 7.07
N VAL A 254 -7.70 13.23 7.71
CA VAL A 254 -7.64 13.40 9.17
C VAL A 254 -8.27 12.19 9.89
N ASP A 255 -9.26 11.55 9.28
CA ASP A 255 -9.89 10.35 9.82
C ASP A 255 -8.92 9.17 9.89
N GLU A 256 -8.12 8.94 8.83
CA GLU A 256 -7.07 7.92 8.86
C GLU A 256 -6.08 8.17 10.00
N GLN A 257 -5.62 9.41 10.16
CA GLN A 257 -4.71 9.78 11.25
C GLN A 257 -5.37 9.57 12.62
N THR A 258 -6.63 9.97 12.78
CA THR A 258 -7.38 9.87 14.05
C THR A 258 -7.58 8.42 14.44
N VAL A 259 -8.03 7.58 13.50
CA VAL A 259 -8.24 6.14 13.75
C VAL A 259 -6.91 5.43 13.98
N TYR A 260 -5.83 5.83 13.30
CA TYR A 260 -4.49 5.31 13.55
C TYR A 260 -4.02 5.61 14.99
N CYS A 261 -4.15 6.85 15.45
CA CYS A 261 -3.82 7.23 16.83
C CYS A 261 -4.67 6.47 17.85
N GLN A 262 -5.99 6.39 17.65
CA GLN A 262 -6.88 5.65 18.54
C GLN A 262 -6.57 4.15 18.56
N CYS A 263 -6.26 3.55 17.41
CA CYS A 263 -5.86 2.14 17.28
C CYS A 263 -4.68 1.83 18.20
N LEU A 264 -3.70 2.73 18.29
CA LEU A 264 -2.51 2.66 19.14
C LEU A 264 -2.71 3.20 20.57
N SER A 265 -3.93 3.58 20.96
CA SER A 265 -4.22 4.23 22.25
C SER A 265 -3.43 5.52 22.51
N LEU A 266 -3.26 6.35 21.47
CA LEU A 266 -2.53 7.61 21.53
C LEU A 266 -3.45 8.84 21.46
N CYS A 267 -3.10 9.85 22.24
CA CYS A 267 -3.60 11.23 22.20
C CYS A 267 -2.39 12.19 22.01
N PRO A 268 -1.84 12.25 20.78
CA PRO A 268 -0.67 13.07 20.47
C PRO A 268 -1.06 14.55 20.31
N LYS A 269 -0.05 15.42 20.33
CA LYS A 269 -0.22 16.85 20.03
C LYS A 269 -0.60 17.08 18.56
N PRO A 270 -1.30 18.19 18.23
CA PRO A 270 -1.84 19.19 19.15
C PRO A 270 -3.08 18.68 19.90
N ARG A 271 -3.19 19.05 21.18
CA ARG A 271 -4.30 18.67 22.06
C ARG A 271 -5.31 19.80 22.18
N MET A 272 -6.58 19.45 22.27
CA MET A 272 -7.66 20.37 22.64
C MET A 272 -7.60 20.68 24.14
N LYS A 273 -8.36 21.68 24.60
CA LYS A 273 -8.38 22.10 26.01
C LYS A 273 -8.68 20.95 26.97
N GLU A 274 -9.68 20.12 26.66
CA GLU A 274 -10.05 18.94 27.47
C GLU A 274 -8.90 17.91 27.55
N GLU A 275 -8.16 17.72 26.46
CA GLU A 275 -7.05 16.79 26.37
C GLU A 275 -5.80 17.32 27.07
N GLU A 276 -5.57 18.64 27.05
CA GLU A 276 -4.46 19.25 27.79
C GLU A 276 -4.72 19.19 29.31
N GLU A 277 -5.95 19.44 29.75
CA GLU A 277 -6.35 19.23 31.15
C GLU A 277 -6.20 17.76 31.58
N ALA A 278 -6.49 16.81 30.69
CA ALA A 278 -6.27 15.38 30.94
C ALA A 278 -4.77 15.05 31.03
N PHE A 279 -3.93 15.68 30.22
CA PHE A 279 -2.47 15.55 30.30
C PHE A 279 -1.93 16.10 31.64
N GLU A 280 -2.39 17.27 32.08
CA GLU A 280 -2.03 17.85 33.39
C GLU A 280 -2.45 16.96 34.57
N LYS A 281 -3.58 16.25 34.45
CA LYS A 281 -4.04 15.24 35.42
C LYS A 281 -3.25 13.93 35.37
N GLY A 282 -2.28 13.80 34.45
CA GLY A 282 -1.49 12.58 34.26
C GLY A 282 -2.25 11.43 33.58
N TRP A 283 -3.37 11.72 32.89
CA TRP A 283 -4.14 10.68 32.20
C TRP A 283 -3.51 10.27 30.87
N ILE A 284 -2.76 11.20 30.26
CA ILE A 284 -2.02 11.02 29.02
C ILE A 284 -0.53 11.07 29.36
N ALA A 285 0.24 10.08 28.91
CA ALA A 285 1.68 10.04 29.11
C ALA A 285 2.42 11.08 28.25
N VAL A 286 3.71 11.28 28.52
CA VAL A 286 4.55 12.28 27.84
C VAL A 286 4.65 12.04 26.33
N ASP A 287 4.62 10.78 25.91
CA ASP A 287 4.59 10.34 24.51
C ASP A 287 3.18 10.32 23.90
N GLY A 288 2.16 10.73 24.65
CA GLY A 288 0.76 10.73 24.21
C GLY A 288 0.01 9.43 24.49
N PHE A 289 0.64 8.40 25.07
CA PHE A 289 -0.05 7.13 25.35
C PHE A 289 -1.06 7.24 26.50
N VAL A 290 -2.23 6.62 26.34
CA VAL A 290 -3.28 6.57 27.36
C VAL A 290 -3.43 5.13 27.82
N SER A 291 -2.98 4.79 29.03
CA SER A 291 -3.01 3.41 29.53
C SER A 291 -4.38 2.97 30.07
N ASN A 292 -5.08 3.86 30.77
CA ASN A 292 -6.30 3.51 31.51
C ASN A 292 -7.55 3.56 30.63
N ALA A 293 -8.32 2.47 30.61
CA ALA A 293 -9.58 2.37 29.85
C ALA A 293 -10.61 3.44 30.20
N LYS A 294 -10.70 3.87 31.47
CA LYS A 294 -11.60 4.95 31.90
C LYS A 294 -11.20 6.29 31.29
N HIS A 295 -9.90 6.56 31.22
CA HIS A 295 -9.38 7.79 30.60
C HIS A 295 -9.61 7.77 29.09
N ARG A 296 -9.39 6.61 28.43
CA ARG A 296 -9.71 6.43 27.00
C ARG A 296 -11.18 6.73 26.70
N HIS A 297 -12.09 6.25 27.54
CA HIS A 297 -13.52 6.52 27.39
C HIS A 297 -13.83 8.01 27.55
N HIS A 298 -13.25 8.69 28.56
CA HIS A 298 -13.42 10.12 28.75
C HIS A 298 -12.89 10.95 27.57
N LEU A 299 -11.75 10.53 27.00
CA LEU A 299 -11.14 11.12 25.81
C LEU A 299 -11.81 10.68 24.49
N LYS A 300 -12.97 10.00 24.57
CA LYS A 300 -13.78 9.57 23.40
C LYS A 300 -12.98 8.70 22.41
N MET A 301 -12.04 7.90 22.90
CA MET A 301 -11.23 6.98 22.10
C MET A 301 -11.96 5.65 21.90
N TYR A 302 -12.81 5.58 20.87
CA TYR A 302 -13.68 4.42 20.63
C TYR A 302 -13.08 3.35 19.71
N LYS A 303 -12.04 3.68 18.95
CA LYS A 303 -11.40 2.75 17.98
C LYS A 303 -10.10 2.13 18.50
N VAL A 304 -10.03 1.91 19.82
CA VAL A 304 -8.85 1.33 20.48
C VAL A 304 -8.70 -0.14 20.14
N ARG A 305 -7.48 -0.54 19.75
CA ARG A 305 -7.12 -1.95 19.51
C ARG A 305 -5.96 -2.37 20.40
N PHE A 306 -4.83 -1.69 20.31
CA PHE A 306 -3.65 -2.02 21.09
C PHE A 306 -3.74 -1.42 22.49
N LEU A 307 -3.65 -2.29 23.51
CA LEU A 307 -3.81 -1.88 24.91
C LEU A 307 -2.51 -1.41 25.55
N ASN A 308 -1.36 -1.87 25.04
CA ASN A 308 -0.03 -1.48 25.49
C ASN A 308 0.56 -0.44 24.52
N ASN A 309 1.62 0.23 24.96
CA ASN A 309 2.26 1.24 24.15
C ASN A 309 3.10 0.60 23.04
N LEU A 310 2.57 0.61 21.82
CA LEU A 310 3.21 0.02 20.65
C LEU A 310 4.15 1.02 19.94
N LEU A 311 4.27 2.28 20.40
CA LEU A 311 5.13 3.29 19.76
C LEU A 311 6.59 2.84 19.55
N PRO A 312 7.26 2.19 20.53
CA PRO A 312 8.63 1.71 20.33
C PRO A 312 8.73 0.71 19.17
N CYS A 313 7.75 -0.21 19.09
CA CYS A 313 7.68 -1.21 18.03
C CYS A 313 7.38 -0.55 16.66
N VAL A 314 6.43 0.39 16.60
CA VAL A 314 6.11 1.14 15.38
C VAL A 314 7.33 1.87 14.84
N LYS A 315 8.09 2.54 15.72
CA LYS A 315 9.34 3.23 15.36
C LYS A 315 10.32 2.26 14.70
N GLN A 316 10.54 1.10 15.32
CA GLN A 316 11.44 0.09 14.78
C GLN A 316 10.93 -0.54 13.47
N ILE A 317 9.62 -0.78 13.33
CA ILE A 317 9.04 -1.31 12.07
C ILE A 317 9.32 -0.34 10.91
N ILE A 318 9.11 0.96 11.13
CA ILE A 318 9.39 1.99 10.13
C ILE A 318 10.87 1.94 9.75
N GLU A 319 11.77 1.98 10.73
CA GLU A 319 13.21 1.95 10.50
C GLU A 319 13.66 0.71 9.71
N ASN A 320 13.15 -0.48 10.04
CA ASN A 320 13.53 -1.71 9.34
C ASN A 320 12.93 -1.81 7.94
N ARG A 321 11.78 -1.19 7.66
CA ARG A 321 11.09 -1.33 6.36
C ARG A 321 11.49 -0.29 5.34
N SER A 322 11.61 0.97 5.75
CA SER A 322 11.93 2.06 4.84
C SER A 322 13.40 2.44 4.88
N ASN A 323 14.19 1.91 5.83
CA ASN A 323 15.54 2.40 6.15
C ASN A 323 15.57 3.91 6.46
N LEU A 324 14.41 4.47 6.82
CA LEU A 324 14.23 5.87 7.18
C LEU A 324 13.76 5.93 8.63
N HIS A 325 14.26 6.91 9.39
CA HIS A 325 13.53 7.32 10.60
C HIS A 325 12.27 8.05 10.17
N ALA A 326 11.20 7.97 10.95
CA ALA A 326 10.01 8.78 10.72
C ALA A 326 10.38 10.27 10.94
N PRO A 327 10.44 11.10 9.88
CA PRO A 327 10.85 12.50 10.03
C PRO A 327 9.75 13.25 10.77
N ILE A 328 10.11 14.25 11.59
CA ILE A 328 9.14 15.04 12.38
C ILE A 328 8.07 15.71 11.52
N LEU A 329 8.39 16.00 10.24
CA LEU A 329 7.48 16.60 9.26
C LEU A 329 6.42 15.60 8.74
N SER A 330 6.65 14.30 8.88
CA SER A 330 5.65 13.28 8.56
C SER A 330 4.56 13.22 9.62
N HIS A 331 3.38 12.71 9.25
CA HIS A 331 2.29 12.54 10.21
C HIS A 331 2.70 11.57 11.32
N THR A 332 3.20 10.40 10.95
CA THR A 332 3.64 9.37 11.91
C THR A 332 4.84 9.84 12.74
N GLY A 333 5.80 10.56 12.15
CA GLY A 333 6.93 11.11 12.90
C GLY A 333 6.52 12.16 13.93
N SER A 334 5.59 13.05 13.59
CA SER A 334 5.01 14.01 14.54
C SER A 334 4.25 13.31 15.68
N ILE A 335 3.59 12.17 15.41
CA ILE A 335 2.91 11.36 16.41
C ILE A 335 3.94 10.69 17.35
N ILE A 336 4.97 10.04 16.78
CA ILE A 336 6.02 9.33 17.55
C ILE A 336 6.79 10.30 18.45
N LEU A 337 7.10 11.49 17.96
CA LEU A 337 7.83 12.52 18.72
C LEU A 337 6.91 13.35 19.62
N ASN A 338 5.60 13.10 19.57
CA ASN A 338 4.55 13.89 20.24
C ASN A 338 4.77 15.41 20.08
N SER A 339 5.15 15.84 18.88
CA SER A 339 5.53 17.22 18.58
C SER A 339 4.37 18.02 18.01
N LEU A 340 4.35 19.33 18.26
CA LEU A 340 3.48 20.25 17.52
C LEU A 340 3.97 20.31 16.07
N LYS A 341 3.10 20.01 15.09
CA LYS A 341 3.38 20.29 13.67
C LYS A 341 3.71 21.79 13.54
N ARG A 342 4.96 22.14 13.25
CA ARG A 342 5.27 23.48 12.70
C ARG A 342 4.68 23.49 11.30
N ILE A 343 3.65 24.32 11.10
CA ILE A 343 2.98 24.54 9.82
C ILE A 343 3.97 25.14 8.83
#